data_AF-A0A3B9N4F0-F1
#
_entry.id   AF-A0A3B9N4F0-F1
#
_cell.length_a   1.000
_cell.length_b   1.000
_cell.length_c   1.000
_cell.angle_alpha   90.00
_cell.angle_beta   90.00
_cell.angle_gamma   90.00
#
_symmetry.space_group_name_H-M   'P 1'
#
loop_
_entity.id
_entity.type
_entity.pdbx_description
1 polymer ?
#
loop_
_entity_poly.entity_id
_entity_poly.type
_entity_poly.pdbx_seq_one_letter_code
_entity_poly.pdbx_strand_id
1 'polypeptide(L)'
;MNTKKLMDEILAILRSIQNDEKKLKLLHDFMMKEIYDESELEEIPEKYKKVIFEIAGNLLVGFTCFFNLETLEVESIPQKMIDDPEEFEMITGEKYTDAEMKHLQWQKYIEVEPMESHEAFKVMEYFIDEVDDDNLQNKLTNALNRNKPFANFKYIVETSEYRQKWFDFRQKQWELYVWDTLKTGINT
;
A
#
# COMPACT_ATOMS: atom_id res chain seq x y z
N MET A 1 -28.98 -23.13 4.51
CA MET A 1 -28.91 -21.65 4.46
C MET A 1 -27.93 -21.29 3.34
N ASN A 2 -28.30 -20.41 2.41
CA ASN A 2 -27.39 -20.01 1.33
C ASN A 2 -26.34 -19.03 1.90
N THR A 3 -25.09 -19.17 1.46
CA THR A 3 -23.96 -18.30 1.84
C THR A 3 -24.26 -16.82 1.67
N LYS A 4 -25.02 -16.43 0.62
CA LYS A 4 -25.47 -15.04 0.43
C LYS A 4 -26.34 -14.54 1.58
N LYS A 5 -27.31 -15.35 2.01
CA LYS A 5 -28.21 -14.97 3.12
C LYS A 5 -27.46 -14.86 4.44
N LEU A 6 -26.53 -15.79 4.69
CA LEU A 6 -25.67 -15.74 5.87
C LEU A 6 -24.78 -14.48 5.87
N MET A 7 -24.20 -14.13 4.72
CA MET A 7 -23.40 -12.91 4.58
C MET A 7 -24.23 -11.65 4.84
N ASP A 8 -25.44 -11.57 4.29
CA ASP A 8 -26.34 -10.43 4.51
C ASP A 8 -26.68 -10.25 6.01
N GLU A 9 -26.90 -11.37 6.72
CA GLU A 9 -27.14 -11.38 8.17
C GLU A 9 -25.90 -10.92 8.96
N ILE A 10 -24.71 -11.39 8.60
CA ILE A 10 -23.44 -10.96 9.22
C ILE A 10 -23.24 -9.46 9.02
N LEU A 11 -23.36 -8.95 7.80
CA LEU A 11 -23.21 -7.53 7.49
C LEU A 11 -24.20 -6.65 8.25
N ALA A 12 -25.43 -7.12 8.45
CA ALA A 12 -26.42 -6.41 9.27
C ALA A 12 -25.98 -6.31 10.74
N ILE A 13 -25.42 -7.37 11.30
CA ILE A 13 -24.87 -7.37 12.67
C ILE A 13 -23.69 -6.40 12.76
N LEU A 14 -22.75 -6.45 11.81
CA LEU A 14 -21.59 -5.55 11.77
C LEU A 14 -22.03 -4.07 11.78
N ARG A 15 -23.00 -3.70 10.94
CA ARG A 15 -23.57 -2.35 10.92
C ARG A 15 -24.20 -1.96 12.26
N SER A 16 -24.82 -2.89 12.97
CA SER A 16 -25.46 -2.63 14.27
C SER A 16 -24.46 -2.37 15.41
N ILE A 17 -23.23 -2.89 15.30
CA ILE A 17 -22.18 -2.75 16.31
C ILE A 17 -21.10 -1.72 15.94
N GLN A 18 -21.22 -1.05 14.78
CA GLN A 18 -20.17 -0.20 14.20
C GLN A 18 -19.64 0.94 15.11
N ASN A 19 -20.39 1.33 16.14
CA ASN A 19 -20.02 2.38 17.10
C ASN A 19 -19.83 1.84 18.54
N ASP A 20 -19.78 0.51 18.73
CA ASP A 20 -19.64 -0.15 20.03
C ASP A 20 -18.25 -0.79 20.13
N GLU A 21 -17.28 -0.03 20.65
CA GLU A 21 -15.87 -0.42 20.76
C GLU A 21 -15.67 -1.78 21.46
N LYS A 22 -16.45 -2.07 22.51
CA LYS A 22 -16.32 -3.33 23.25
C LYS A 22 -16.74 -4.52 22.39
N LYS A 23 -17.82 -4.38 21.64
CA LYS A 23 -18.30 -5.44 20.73
C LYS A 23 -17.38 -5.62 19.53
N LEU A 24 -16.85 -4.51 18.99
CA LEU A 24 -15.88 -4.55 17.91
C LEU A 24 -14.59 -5.26 18.36
N LYS A 25 -14.08 -4.96 19.55
CA LYS A 25 -12.90 -5.64 20.10
C LYS A 25 -13.15 -7.14 20.29
N LEU A 26 -14.30 -7.52 20.86
CA LEU A 26 -14.65 -8.93 21.03
C LEU A 26 -14.73 -9.67 19.69
N LEU A 27 -15.35 -9.05 18.68
CA LEU A 27 -15.45 -9.62 17.34
C LEU A 27 -14.06 -9.73 16.70
N HIS A 28 -13.25 -8.68 16.79
CA HIS A 28 -11.89 -8.67 16.29
C HIS A 28 -11.08 -9.82 16.88
N ASP A 29 -11.07 -9.97 18.20
CA ASP A 29 -10.32 -11.03 18.89
C ASP A 29 -10.79 -12.43 18.48
N PHE A 30 -12.11 -12.62 18.31
CA PHE A 30 -12.68 -13.86 17.80
C PHE A 30 -12.26 -14.12 16.35
N MET A 31 -12.37 -13.13 15.48
CA MET A 31 -11.96 -13.24 14.09
C MET A 31 -10.48 -13.59 13.99
N MET A 32 -9.61 -12.87 14.70
CA MET A 32 -8.16 -13.13 14.70
C MET A 32 -7.80 -14.53 15.19
N LYS A 33 -8.58 -15.11 16.12
CA LYS A 33 -8.30 -16.42 16.70
C LYS A 33 -8.88 -17.59 15.91
N GLU A 34 -10.08 -17.42 15.35
CA GLU A 34 -10.90 -18.53 14.86
C GLU A 34 -11.14 -18.48 13.34
N ILE A 35 -10.93 -17.32 12.71
CA ILE A 35 -11.22 -17.11 11.29
C ILE A 35 -9.96 -16.66 10.53
N TYR A 36 -9.16 -15.80 11.13
CA TYR A 36 -7.93 -15.28 10.56
C TYR A 36 -6.87 -16.38 10.55
N ASP A 37 -6.42 -16.73 9.35
CA ASP A 37 -5.30 -17.62 9.15
C ASP A 37 -4.10 -16.79 8.70
N GLU A 38 -3.10 -16.67 9.58
CA GLU A 38 -1.85 -15.97 9.25
C GLU A 38 -1.12 -16.64 8.07
N SER A 39 -1.41 -17.90 7.76
CA SER A 39 -0.87 -18.63 6.60
C SER A 39 -1.57 -18.32 5.27
N GLU A 40 -2.70 -17.61 5.29
CA GLU A 40 -3.32 -16.99 4.10
C GLU A 40 -2.76 -15.59 3.80
N LEU A 41 -1.80 -15.08 4.59
CA LEU A 41 -0.90 -14.05 4.08
C LEU A 41 -0.10 -14.70 2.95
N GLU A 42 -0.56 -14.55 1.70
CA GLU A 42 0.15 -15.03 0.51
C GLU A 42 1.62 -14.61 0.61
N GLU A 43 2.49 -15.55 0.94
CA GLU A 43 3.90 -15.27 1.02
C GLU A 43 4.36 -14.96 -0.41
N ILE A 44 4.89 -13.76 -0.60
CA ILE A 44 5.45 -13.33 -1.88
C ILE A 44 6.43 -14.43 -2.34
N PRO A 45 6.21 -15.08 -3.50
CA PRO A 45 7.06 -16.18 -3.91
C PRO A 45 8.51 -15.71 -4.04
N GLU A 46 9.46 -16.55 -3.63
CA GLU A 46 10.89 -16.19 -3.54
C GLU A 46 11.43 -15.56 -4.84
N LYS A 47 10.96 -16.04 -5.99
CA LYS A 47 11.30 -15.50 -7.32
C LYS A 47 10.99 -14.00 -7.46
N TYR A 48 9.95 -13.50 -6.80
CA TYR A 48 9.47 -12.13 -6.91
C TYR A 48 9.89 -11.21 -5.76
N LYS A 49 10.38 -11.73 -4.63
CA LYS A 49 10.70 -10.90 -3.44
C LYS A 49 11.60 -9.71 -3.77
N LYS A 50 12.70 -9.93 -4.49
CA LYS A 50 13.64 -8.85 -4.83
C LYS A 50 13.01 -7.78 -5.72
N VAL A 51 12.26 -8.20 -6.75
CA VAL A 51 11.66 -7.25 -7.70
C VAL A 51 10.49 -6.50 -7.09
N ILE A 52 9.72 -7.15 -6.20
CA ILE A 52 8.63 -6.49 -5.47
C ILE A 52 9.19 -5.47 -4.47
N PHE A 53 10.28 -5.80 -3.77
CA PHE A 53 10.99 -4.84 -2.92
C PHE A 53 11.41 -3.59 -3.71
N GLU A 54 11.99 -3.79 -4.90
CA GLU A 54 12.42 -2.71 -5.81
C GLU A 54 11.25 -1.85 -6.28
N ILE A 55 10.19 -2.48 -6.82
CA ILE A 55 8.99 -1.78 -7.28
C ILE A 55 8.39 -0.97 -6.12
N ALA A 56 8.13 -1.60 -4.97
CA ALA A 56 7.57 -0.93 -3.80
C ALA A 56 8.38 0.31 -3.38
N GLY A 57 9.71 0.20 -3.40
CA GLY A 57 10.60 1.33 -3.12
C GLY A 57 10.48 2.47 -4.13
N ASN A 58 10.38 2.16 -5.43
CA ASN A 58 10.22 3.15 -6.49
C ASN A 58 8.85 3.85 -6.41
N LEU A 59 7.78 3.10 -6.15
CA LEU A 59 6.45 3.68 -5.99
C LEU A 59 6.39 4.65 -4.79
N LEU A 60 7.05 4.31 -3.68
CA LEU A 60 7.13 5.14 -2.48
C LEU A 60 7.73 6.53 -2.71
N VAL A 61 8.59 6.66 -3.74
CA VAL A 61 9.23 7.93 -4.13
C VAL A 61 8.60 8.56 -5.38
N GLY A 62 7.41 8.10 -5.77
CA GLY A 62 6.58 8.75 -6.78
C GLY A 62 6.84 8.31 -8.22
N PHE A 63 7.30 7.07 -8.42
CA PHE A 63 7.44 6.48 -9.75
C PHE A 63 6.29 5.53 -10.04
N THR A 64 5.88 5.45 -11.29
CA THR A 64 5.11 4.35 -11.86
C THR A 64 6.08 3.27 -12.31
N CYS A 65 5.77 2.00 -12.07
CA CYS A 65 6.62 0.89 -12.48
C CYS A 65 5.92 0.02 -13.51
N PHE A 66 6.65 -0.33 -14.57
CA PHE A 66 6.25 -1.29 -15.58
C PHE A 66 7.08 -2.55 -15.39
N PHE A 67 6.40 -3.68 -15.23
CA PHE A 67 7.03 -4.96 -14.90
C PHE A 67 6.77 -6.01 -15.98
N ASN A 68 7.84 -6.59 -16.52
CA ASN A 68 7.75 -7.71 -17.44
C ASN A 68 7.79 -9.04 -16.68
N LEU A 69 6.68 -9.78 -16.67
CA LEU A 69 6.54 -11.05 -15.94
C LEU A 69 7.49 -12.17 -16.41
N GLU A 70 7.88 -12.15 -17.69
CA GLU A 70 8.69 -13.20 -18.31
C GLU A 70 10.17 -12.97 -18.01
N THR A 71 10.65 -11.75 -18.20
CA THR A 71 12.08 -11.39 -18.05
C THR A 71 12.43 -10.93 -16.64
N LEU A 72 11.43 -10.60 -15.82
CA LEU A 72 11.56 -9.92 -14.53
C LEU A 72 12.19 -8.52 -14.61
N GLU A 73 12.21 -7.92 -15.81
CA GLU A 73 12.67 -6.55 -15.99
C GLU A 73 11.66 -5.55 -15.42
N VAL A 74 12.20 -4.48 -14.82
CA VAL A 74 11.43 -3.34 -14.33
C VAL A 74 11.91 -2.08 -15.05
N GLU A 75 10.96 -1.27 -15.46
CA GLU A 75 11.19 0.12 -15.86
C GLU A 75 10.38 1.02 -14.93
N SER A 76 11.01 2.05 -14.39
CA SER A 76 10.36 2.99 -13.48
C SER A 76 10.43 4.39 -14.06
N ILE A 77 9.27 5.04 -14.15
CA ILE A 77 9.11 6.36 -14.74
C ILE A 77 8.48 7.28 -13.68
N PRO A 78 8.97 8.51 -13.46
CA PRO A 78 8.31 9.43 -12.54
C PRO A 78 6.83 9.60 -12.91
N GLN A 79 5.90 9.39 -11.97
CA GLN A 79 4.45 9.47 -12.24
C GLN A 79 4.08 10.84 -12.84
N LYS A 80 4.70 11.91 -12.33
CA LYS A 80 4.48 13.27 -12.83
C LYS A 80 4.83 13.43 -14.31
N MET A 81 5.77 12.65 -14.83
CA MET A 81 6.13 12.65 -16.24
C MET A 81 5.05 11.98 -17.10
N ILE A 82 4.31 11.02 -16.55
CA ILE A 82 3.19 10.35 -17.24
C ILE A 82 1.93 11.23 -17.18
N ASP A 83 1.61 11.75 -16.00
CA ASP A 83 0.40 12.55 -15.77
C ASP A 83 0.44 13.91 -16.48
N ASP A 84 1.60 14.57 -16.46
CA ASP A 84 1.79 15.90 -17.03
C ASP A 84 3.22 16.07 -17.60
N PRO A 85 3.48 15.50 -18.80
CA PRO A 85 4.80 15.54 -19.43
C PRO A 85 5.31 16.98 -19.68
N GLU A 86 4.40 17.91 -19.99
CA GLU A 86 4.76 19.31 -20.26
C GLU A 86 5.23 20.04 -18.99
N GLU A 87 4.49 19.89 -17.88
CA GLU A 87 4.91 20.47 -16.60
C GLU A 87 6.21 19.81 -16.11
N PHE A 88 6.34 18.49 -16.28
CA PHE A 88 7.57 17.78 -15.91
C PHE A 88 8.79 18.29 -16.68
N GLU A 89 8.68 18.44 -18.00
CA GLU A 89 9.74 19.03 -18.83
C GLU A 89 10.08 20.44 -18.37
N MET A 90 9.07 21.28 -18.10
CA MET A 90 9.30 22.66 -17.67
C MET A 90 10.09 22.73 -16.35
N ILE A 91 9.83 21.80 -15.42
CA ILE A 91 10.48 21.76 -14.10
C ILE A 91 11.89 21.15 -14.17
N THR A 92 12.05 20.07 -14.93
CA THR A 92 13.28 19.24 -14.92
C THR A 92 14.21 19.51 -16.09
N GLY A 93 13.69 20.01 -17.22
CA GLY A 93 14.38 20.09 -18.51
C GLY A 93 14.52 18.75 -19.23
N GLU A 94 13.97 17.67 -18.67
CA GLU A 94 14.05 16.32 -19.23
C GLU A 94 12.83 16.03 -20.13
N LYS A 95 13.09 15.39 -21.27
CA LYS A 95 12.07 14.79 -22.13
C LYS A 95 12.32 13.30 -22.21
N TYR A 96 11.25 12.54 -22.28
CA TYR A 96 11.30 11.18 -22.76
C TYR A 96 10.46 11.07 -24.01
N THR A 97 11.02 10.35 -24.98
CA THR A 97 10.29 9.90 -26.15
C THR A 97 9.82 8.47 -25.93
N ASP A 98 8.75 8.06 -26.59
CA ASP A 98 8.28 6.67 -26.62
C ASP A 98 9.39 5.68 -26.98
N ALA A 99 10.36 6.11 -27.80
CA ALA A 99 11.50 5.28 -28.20
C ALA A 99 12.47 4.95 -27.04
N GLU A 100 12.45 5.73 -25.97
CA GLU A 100 13.30 5.54 -24.78
C GLU A 100 12.60 4.70 -23.70
N MET A 101 11.28 4.52 -23.81
CA MET A 101 10.47 3.70 -22.90
C MET A 101 10.55 2.23 -23.30
N LYS A 102 11.32 1.45 -22.55
CA LYS A 102 11.55 0.02 -22.81
C LYS A 102 10.26 -0.77 -22.79
N HIS A 103 9.32 -0.44 -21.90
CA HIS A 103 8.07 -1.18 -21.76
C HIS A 103 7.19 -1.14 -23.00
N LEU A 104 7.31 -0.11 -23.84
CA LEU A 104 6.62 -0.03 -25.13
C LEU A 104 7.12 -1.06 -26.15
N GLN A 105 8.28 -1.68 -25.91
CA GLN A 105 8.82 -2.77 -26.71
C GLN A 105 8.49 -4.15 -26.13
N TRP A 106 7.95 -4.24 -24.91
CA TRP A 106 7.56 -5.50 -24.30
C TRP A 106 6.21 -6.00 -24.84
N GLN A 107 6.09 -7.31 -25.05
CA GLN A 107 4.85 -7.94 -25.52
C GLN A 107 3.75 -7.92 -24.46
N LYS A 108 4.12 -8.14 -23.20
CA LYS A 108 3.22 -8.10 -22.03
C LYS A 108 3.98 -7.47 -20.86
N TYR A 109 3.33 -6.56 -20.17
CA TYR A 109 3.80 -5.98 -18.92
C TYR A 109 2.62 -5.67 -18.01
N ILE A 110 2.92 -5.47 -16.73
CA ILE A 110 1.98 -4.97 -15.73
C ILE A 110 2.44 -3.59 -15.32
N GLU A 111 1.56 -2.61 -15.43
CA GLU A 111 1.75 -1.28 -14.89
C GLU A 111 1.31 -1.27 -13.42
N VAL A 112 2.15 -0.71 -12.55
CA VAL A 112 1.90 -0.57 -11.12
C VAL A 112 2.08 0.89 -10.78
N GLU A 113 0.97 1.54 -10.43
CA GLU A 113 0.93 2.94 -10.00
C GLU A 113 1.13 3.03 -8.48
N PRO A 114 1.65 4.16 -7.96
CA PRO A 114 1.64 4.44 -6.54
C PRO A 114 0.24 4.33 -5.93
N MET A 115 0.15 3.86 -4.68
CA MET A 115 -1.12 3.86 -3.94
C MET A 115 -1.78 5.24 -4.00
N GLU A 116 -3.09 5.22 -4.18
CA GLU A 116 -3.89 6.42 -4.06
C GLU A 116 -3.77 7.03 -2.66
N SER A 117 -3.95 8.35 -2.56
CA SER A 117 -3.77 9.06 -1.28
C SER A 117 -4.61 8.46 -0.15
N HIS A 118 -5.83 8.00 -0.46
CA HIS A 118 -6.72 7.41 0.56
C HIS A 118 -6.26 6.02 1.04
N GLU A 119 -5.57 5.24 0.21
CA GLU A 119 -4.99 3.94 0.58
C GLU A 119 -3.71 4.12 1.38
N ALA A 120 -2.83 5.02 0.92
CA ALA A 120 -1.63 5.40 1.66
C ALA A 120 -1.96 6.01 3.03
N PHE A 121 -3.10 6.70 3.16
CA PHE A 121 -3.60 7.19 4.45
C PHE A 121 -3.95 6.04 5.40
N LYS A 122 -4.64 4.99 4.92
CA LYS A 122 -4.94 3.81 5.74
C LYS A 122 -3.68 3.10 6.22
N VAL A 123 -2.63 3.05 5.41
CA VAL A 123 -1.32 2.51 5.85
C VAL A 123 -0.77 3.29 7.06
N MET A 124 -0.98 4.61 7.11
CA MET A 124 -0.62 5.40 8.29
C MET A 124 -1.50 5.07 9.51
N GLU A 125 -2.81 4.86 9.31
CA GLU A 125 -3.73 4.46 10.37
C GLU A 125 -3.34 3.10 10.96
N TYR A 126 -3.08 2.10 10.11
CA TYR A 126 -2.65 0.78 10.58
C TYR A 126 -1.33 0.83 11.34
N PHE A 127 -0.39 1.69 10.95
CA PHE A 127 0.84 1.83 11.71
C PHE A 127 0.61 2.41 13.11
N ILE A 128 -0.37 3.30 13.29
CA ILE A 128 -0.73 3.85 14.61
C ILE A 128 -1.21 2.73 15.54
N ASP A 129 -1.94 1.76 15.01
CA ASP A 129 -2.43 0.61 15.77
C ASP A 129 -1.29 -0.32 16.24
N GLU A 130 -0.15 -0.32 15.53
CA GLU A 130 1.07 -1.08 15.87
C GLU A 130 2.02 -0.37 16.86
N VAL A 131 1.77 0.91 17.16
CA VAL A 131 2.62 1.69 18.07
C VAL A 131 2.28 1.38 19.53
N ASP A 132 3.28 0.89 20.28
CA ASP A 132 3.16 0.51 21.68
C ASP A 132 3.32 1.67 22.69
N ASP A 133 3.74 2.86 22.23
CA ASP A 133 3.79 4.09 23.04
C ASP A 133 2.50 4.91 22.86
N ASP A 134 1.63 4.88 23.88
CA ASP A 134 0.37 5.64 23.93
C ASP A 134 0.54 7.13 23.61
N ASN A 135 1.65 7.77 24.02
CA ASN A 135 1.89 9.19 23.76
C ASN A 135 2.20 9.43 22.29
N LEU A 136 3.02 8.57 21.68
CA LEU A 136 3.31 8.65 20.25
C LEU A 136 2.06 8.33 19.42
N GLN A 137 1.33 7.28 19.79
CA GLN A 137 0.06 6.90 19.15
C GLN A 137 -0.90 8.08 19.10
N ASN A 138 -1.16 8.71 20.26
CA ASN A 138 -2.00 9.90 20.35
C ASN A 138 -1.50 11.07 19.49
N LYS A 139 -0.18 11.31 19.41
CA LYS A 139 0.38 12.37 18.55
C LYS A 139 0.14 12.08 17.08
N LEU A 140 0.34 10.83 16.63
CA LEU A 140 0.14 10.42 15.25
C LEU A 140 -1.34 10.48 14.86
N THR A 141 -2.25 9.99 15.72
CA THR A 141 -3.70 10.10 15.50
C THR A 141 -4.13 11.57 15.36
N ASN A 142 -3.61 12.44 16.22
CA ASN A 142 -3.88 13.87 16.12
C ASN A 142 -3.29 14.50 14.85
N ALA A 143 -2.16 14.01 14.36
CA ALA A 143 -1.53 14.49 13.13
C ALA A 143 -2.38 14.17 11.90
N LEU A 144 -2.96 12.97 11.83
CA LEU A 144 -3.83 12.55 10.74
C LEU A 144 -5.17 13.31 10.69
N ASN A 145 -5.65 13.82 11.83
CA ASN A 145 -6.89 14.60 11.93
C ASN A 145 -6.70 16.11 11.68
N ARG A 146 -5.51 16.57 11.29
CA ARG A 146 -5.17 17.99 11.10
C ARG A 146 -4.79 18.31 9.65
N ASN A 147 -4.64 19.60 9.35
CA ASN A 147 -4.10 20.06 8.07
C ASN A 147 -2.71 19.48 7.79
N LYS A 148 -2.48 19.06 6.54
CA LYS A 148 -1.24 18.40 6.08
C LYS A 148 -0.95 17.09 6.83
N PRO A 149 -1.90 16.13 6.84
CA PRO A 149 -1.80 14.93 7.66
C PRO A 149 -0.54 14.11 7.35
N PHE A 150 -0.26 13.87 6.07
CA PHE A 150 0.93 13.14 5.61
C PHE A 150 2.25 13.75 6.10
N ALA A 151 2.40 15.07 5.96
CA ALA A 151 3.64 15.76 6.32
C ALA A 151 3.87 15.74 7.84
N ASN A 152 2.81 16.00 8.62
CA ASN A 152 2.91 16.01 10.08
C ASN A 152 3.17 14.60 10.63
N PHE A 153 2.46 13.59 10.11
CA PHE A 153 2.68 12.20 10.48
C PHE A 153 4.13 11.79 10.23
N LYS A 154 4.63 12.00 9.00
CA LYS A 154 6.02 11.69 8.61
C LYS A 154 7.01 12.39 9.54
N TYR A 155 6.84 13.68 9.78
CA TYR A 155 7.73 14.42 10.67
C TYR A 155 7.79 13.82 12.08
N ILE A 156 6.63 13.52 12.68
CA ILE A 156 6.57 12.96 14.04
C ILE A 156 7.23 11.58 14.09
N VAL A 157 6.89 10.68 13.18
CA VAL A 157 7.42 9.31 13.22
C VAL A 157 8.90 9.25 12.85
N GLU A 158 9.32 10.01 11.85
CA GLU A 158 10.71 9.99 11.36
C GLU A 158 11.69 10.69 12.30
N THR A 159 11.20 11.51 13.23
CA THR A 159 12.02 12.13 14.29
C THR A 159 11.94 11.38 15.62
N SER A 160 11.17 10.28 15.67
CA SER A 160 11.02 9.41 16.84
C SER A 160 11.92 8.18 16.76
N GLU A 161 11.96 7.41 17.84
CA GLU A 161 12.62 6.09 17.86
C GLU A 161 11.90 5.05 16.98
N TYR A 162 10.65 5.31 16.57
CA TYR A 162 9.85 4.43 15.70
C TYR A 162 10.14 4.62 14.22
N ARG A 163 11.08 5.50 13.84
CA ARG A 163 11.43 5.77 12.44
C ARG A 163 11.69 4.49 11.63
N GLN A 164 12.52 3.58 12.16
CA GLN A 164 12.86 2.36 11.44
C GLN A 164 11.66 1.40 11.38
N LYS A 165 10.94 1.22 12.49
CA LYS A 165 9.69 0.44 12.53
C LYS A 165 8.69 0.93 11.46
N TRP A 166 8.54 2.25 11.33
CA TRP A 166 7.69 2.85 10.30
C TRP A 166 8.16 2.57 8.88
N PHE A 167 9.46 2.69 8.62
CA PHE A 167 9.99 2.43 7.28
C PHE A 167 9.84 0.96 6.89
N ASP A 168 10.12 0.04 7.80
CA ASP A 168 9.98 -1.40 7.57
C ASP A 168 8.50 -1.78 7.39
N PHE A 169 7.61 -1.26 8.24
CA PHE A 169 6.17 -1.46 8.11
C PHE A 169 5.64 -0.92 6.78
N ARG A 170 5.98 0.33 6.45
CA ARG A 170 5.54 0.98 5.21
C ARG A 170 6.05 0.21 4.00
N GLN A 171 7.33 -0.16 3.97
CA GLN A 171 7.91 -0.97 2.89
C GLN A 171 7.12 -2.28 2.73
N LYS A 172 6.87 -3.02 3.81
CA LYS A 172 6.10 -4.27 3.78
C LYS A 172 4.68 -4.08 3.24
N GLN A 173 3.97 -3.02 3.63
CA GLN A 173 2.62 -2.73 3.13
C GLN A 173 2.64 -2.43 1.62
N TRP A 174 3.66 -1.74 1.14
CA TRP A 174 3.83 -1.47 -0.30
C TRP A 174 4.21 -2.72 -1.09
N GLU A 175 5.03 -3.62 -0.52
CA GLU A 175 5.32 -4.92 -1.14
C GLU A 175 4.06 -5.79 -1.27
N LEU A 176 3.21 -5.82 -0.25
CA LEU A 176 1.93 -6.54 -0.30
C LEU A 176 1.00 -5.97 -1.38
N TYR A 177 0.91 -4.63 -1.48
CA TYR A 177 0.14 -3.97 -2.54
C TYR A 177 0.67 -4.32 -3.93
N VAL A 178 1.99 -4.23 -4.14
CA VAL A 178 2.59 -4.61 -5.42
C VAL A 178 2.27 -6.07 -5.73
N TRP A 179 2.42 -6.98 -4.77
CA TRP A 179 2.11 -8.39 -4.99
C TRP A 179 0.64 -8.62 -5.37
N ASP A 180 -0.29 -7.93 -4.71
CA ASP A 180 -1.73 -8.01 -5.00
C ASP A 180 -2.05 -7.54 -6.44
N THR A 181 -1.36 -6.50 -6.91
CA THR A 181 -1.45 -6.03 -8.30
C THR A 181 -0.86 -7.07 -9.27
N LEU A 182 0.33 -7.59 -8.98
CA LEU A 182 1.03 -8.53 -9.86
C LEU A 182 0.32 -9.88 -9.99
N LYS A 183 -0.19 -10.44 -8.88
CA LYS A 183 -0.88 -11.74 -8.89
C LYS A 183 -2.15 -11.73 -9.74
N THR A 184 -2.85 -10.59 -9.79
CA THR A 184 -4.02 -10.40 -10.63
C THR A 184 -3.65 -10.53 -12.12
N GLY A 185 -2.51 -9.98 -12.52
CA GLY A 185 -1.99 -10.10 -13.89
C GLY A 185 -1.30 -11.44 -14.21
N ILE A 186 -0.87 -12.21 -13.21
CA ILE A 186 -0.34 -13.57 -13.39
C ILE A 186 -1.47 -14.57 -13.64
N ASN A 187 -2.61 -14.41 -12.95
CA ASN A 187 -3.75 -15.32 -13.05
C ASN A 187 -4.66 -15.03 -14.27
N THR A 188 -4.28 -14.10 -15.15
CA THR A 188 -5.00 -13.67 -16.36
C THR A 188 -4.17 -13.89 -17.62
#